data_AF-U2FSD7-F1
#
_entry.id   AF-U2FSD7-F1
#
_cell.length_a   1.000
_cell.length_b   1.000
_cell.length_c   1.000
_cell.angle_alpha   90.00
_cell.angle_beta   90.00
_cell.angle_gamma   90.00
#
_symmetry.space_group_name_H-M   'P 1'
#
loop_
_entity.id
_entity.type
_entity.pdbx_description
1 polymer ?
#
loop_
_entity_poly.entity_id
_entity_poly.type
_entity_poly.pdbx_seq_one_letter_code
_entity_poly.pdbx_strand_id
1 'polypeptide(L)'
;MVVKAAQPPQNPVRMHFGELLLQNGRVTYTDNFIKPNYTANLVAIKGTVGAFGTDSTTSAPVDVAANLAGNGPISIKGSVNPLIEKPALDLTATAHDIELTNLTPYSAKYAGYPITKGKLNVDLHYELANDQLKANNHIFIDQLTFGDHVENDTATRLPVKLAISLLKNTRGQIDVNLPVSGSLSNPEFSVGGLIWRAVLNLIAKAVTSPFSLLAHAFGSGGEDLGYVEFAPGSYRLDDAQQKKLDTVVKMLTEKPSIRLDLIGRVDPAKDTSGLGDAYVERLVRQQKLKDVIGQGESIDPMSVKVEPAEYSKYLTRAYKAADFKKPRNLIGLQKTLPDADMKKALAEHAPADDNALRALAQQRAQAVRQYLDGKIDSSRVFVVAPKLDAKGIDDKGATTRVDFGLQ
;
A
#
# COMPACT_ATOMS: atom_id res chain seq x y z
N MET A 1 -50.85 -6.34 4.75
CA MET A 1 -51.01 -7.80 4.65
C MET A 1 -49.72 -8.45 5.11
N VAL A 2 -49.77 -9.20 6.20
CA VAL A 2 -48.61 -9.96 6.70
C VAL A 2 -48.44 -11.16 5.78
N VAL A 3 -47.36 -11.20 5.00
CA VAL A 3 -47.04 -12.36 4.15
C VAL A 3 -46.65 -13.50 5.09
N LYS A 4 -47.58 -14.42 5.33
CA LYS A 4 -47.36 -15.63 6.10
C LYS A 4 -46.41 -16.52 5.29
N ALA A 5 -45.21 -16.76 5.82
CA ALA A 5 -44.26 -17.69 5.21
C ALA A 5 -44.95 -19.05 4.98
N ALA A 6 -44.82 -19.60 3.78
CA ALA A 6 -45.39 -20.90 3.44
C ALA A 6 -44.80 -21.97 4.37
N GLN A 7 -45.65 -22.85 4.91
CA GLN A 7 -45.19 -23.99 5.70
C GLN A 7 -44.37 -24.92 4.79
N PRO A 8 -43.26 -25.52 5.30
CA PRO A 8 -42.48 -26.48 4.53
C PRO A 8 -43.37 -27.64 4.08
N PRO A 9 -43.21 -28.14 2.84
CA PRO A 9 -44.03 -29.22 2.31
C PRO A 9 -43.95 -30.46 3.20
N GLN A 10 -45.10 -31.07 3.52
CA GLN A 10 -45.21 -32.22 4.43
C GLN A 10 -44.56 -33.50 3.92
N ASN A 11 -44.26 -33.58 2.61
CA ASN A 11 -43.54 -34.69 1.99
C ASN A 11 -42.39 -34.12 1.14
N PRO A 12 -41.14 -34.11 1.64
CA PRO A 12 -40.01 -33.67 0.83
C PRO A 12 -39.82 -34.63 -0.34
N VAL A 13 -39.67 -34.08 -1.55
CA VAL A 13 -39.38 -34.87 -2.75
C VAL A 13 -38.05 -35.60 -2.52
N ARG A 14 -38.06 -36.93 -2.56
CA ARG A 14 -36.82 -37.72 -2.49
C ARG A 14 -36.24 -37.89 -3.87
N MET A 15 -35.05 -37.35 -4.11
CA MET A 15 -34.34 -37.47 -5.37
C MET A 15 -33.00 -38.15 -5.14
N HIS A 16 -32.66 -39.08 -6.03
CA HIS A 16 -31.36 -39.72 -6.08
C HIS A 16 -30.85 -39.71 -7.51
N PHE A 17 -29.64 -39.23 -7.68
CA PHE A 17 -28.90 -39.22 -8.94
C PHE A 17 -27.69 -40.13 -8.76
N GLY A 18 -27.51 -41.07 -9.69
CA GLY A 18 -26.28 -41.85 -9.78
C GLY A 18 -25.11 -40.99 -10.27
N GLU A 19 -24.02 -41.64 -10.68
CA GLU A 19 -22.92 -40.93 -11.34
C GLU A 19 -23.39 -40.28 -12.64
N LEU A 20 -23.04 -39.01 -12.81
CA LEU A 20 -23.21 -38.28 -14.07
C LEU A 20 -21.89 -38.30 -14.83
N LEU A 21 -21.91 -38.91 -16.01
CA LEU A 21 -20.78 -38.93 -16.93
C LEU A 21 -20.98 -37.87 -18.02
N LEU A 22 -20.03 -36.93 -18.10
CA LEU A 22 -19.98 -35.88 -19.11
C LEU A 22 -19.01 -36.29 -20.23
N GLN A 23 -19.48 -36.27 -21.48
CA GLN A 23 -18.66 -36.62 -22.63
C GLN A 23 -18.87 -35.65 -23.78
N ASN A 24 -17.79 -34.97 -24.21
CA ASN A 24 -17.78 -34.05 -25.35
C ASN A 24 -18.89 -32.99 -25.30
N GLY A 25 -19.26 -32.54 -24.10
CA GLY A 25 -20.30 -31.56 -23.88
C GLY A 25 -19.92 -30.17 -24.39
N ARG A 26 -20.94 -29.37 -24.66
CA ARG A 26 -20.82 -27.96 -25.07
C ARG A 26 -21.87 -27.13 -24.35
N VAL A 27 -21.48 -25.96 -23.88
CA VAL A 27 -22.36 -24.99 -23.21
C VAL A 27 -22.06 -23.61 -23.76
N THR A 28 -23.11 -22.88 -24.14
CA THR A 28 -23.01 -21.44 -24.47
C THR A 28 -23.62 -20.66 -23.31
N TYR A 29 -22.81 -19.82 -22.68
CA TYR A 29 -23.25 -18.90 -21.63
C TYR A 29 -23.31 -17.49 -22.19
N THR A 30 -24.42 -16.80 -21.95
CA THR A 30 -24.59 -15.39 -22.32
C THR A 30 -25.06 -14.60 -21.12
N ASP A 31 -24.26 -13.60 -20.71
CA ASP A 31 -24.65 -12.60 -19.73
C ASP A 31 -25.40 -11.48 -20.44
N ASN A 32 -26.72 -11.43 -20.22
CA ASN A 32 -27.62 -10.42 -20.77
C ASN A 32 -27.71 -9.14 -19.94
N PHE A 33 -27.12 -9.11 -18.74
CA PHE A 33 -27.08 -7.95 -17.85
C PHE A 33 -25.95 -6.97 -18.21
N ILE A 34 -24.89 -7.46 -18.84
CA ILE A 34 -23.80 -6.63 -19.37
C ILE A 34 -24.12 -6.19 -20.80
N LYS A 35 -23.74 -4.96 -21.15
CA LYS A 35 -23.95 -4.38 -22.48
C LYS A 35 -22.62 -3.81 -23.00
N PRO A 36 -22.14 -4.24 -24.19
CA PRO A 36 -22.67 -5.35 -24.99
C PRO A 36 -22.66 -6.68 -24.22
N ASN A 37 -23.51 -7.62 -24.62
CA ASN A 37 -23.61 -8.91 -23.93
C ASN A 37 -22.26 -9.63 -23.94
N TYR A 38 -21.88 -10.23 -22.81
CA TYR A 38 -20.76 -11.16 -22.76
C TYR A 38 -21.24 -12.56 -23.16
N THR A 39 -20.46 -13.26 -23.98
CA THR A 39 -20.74 -14.65 -24.36
C THR A 39 -19.49 -15.50 -24.23
N ALA A 40 -19.64 -16.65 -23.57
CA ALA A 40 -18.59 -17.65 -23.40
C ALA A 40 -19.06 -19.01 -23.95
N ASN A 41 -18.23 -19.62 -24.77
CA ASN A 41 -18.49 -20.93 -25.35
C ASN A 41 -17.59 -21.96 -24.67
N LEU A 42 -18.16 -22.81 -23.80
CA LEU A 42 -17.44 -23.95 -23.24
C LEU A 42 -17.58 -25.14 -24.17
N VAL A 43 -16.46 -25.79 -24.45
CA VAL A 43 -16.36 -26.95 -25.34
C VAL A 43 -15.55 -28.06 -24.70
N ALA A 44 -15.64 -29.26 -25.28
CA ALA A 44 -14.92 -30.44 -24.82
C ALA A 44 -15.13 -30.74 -23.33
N ILE A 45 -16.33 -30.47 -22.82
CA ILE A 45 -16.70 -30.72 -21.43
C ILE A 45 -16.70 -32.23 -21.22
N LYS A 46 -15.90 -32.70 -20.27
CA LYS A 46 -15.74 -34.11 -19.94
C LYS A 46 -15.49 -34.29 -18.45
N GLY A 47 -15.83 -35.44 -17.92
CA GLY A 47 -15.56 -35.78 -16.52
C GLY A 47 -16.75 -36.42 -15.83
N THR A 48 -16.71 -36.47 -14.51
CA THR A 48 -17.72 -37.13 -13.68
C THR A 48 -18.18 -36.26 -12.52
N VAL A 49 -19.43 -36.46 -12.14
CA VAL A 49 -19.99 -36.03 -10.86
C VAL A 49 -20.57 -37.28 -10.21
N GLY A 50 -20.09 -37.62 -9.01
CA GLY A 50 -20.56 -38.79 -8.28
C GLY A 50 -22.03 -38.69 -7.87
N ALA A 51 -22.54 -39.74 -7.23
CA ALA A 51 -23.94 -39.81 -6.83
C ALA A 51 -24.30 -38.78 -5.74
N PHE A 52 -25.44 -38.11 -5.89
CA PHE A 52 -25.98 -37.15 -4.93
C PHE A 52 -27.51 -37.25 -4.85
N GLY A 53 -28.11 -36.67 -3.82
CA GLY A 53 -29.55 -36.78 -3.58
C GLY A 53 -29.99 -35.96 -2.37
N THR A 54 -31.29 -35.93 -2.13
CA THR A 54 -31.89 -35.15 -1.03
C THR A 54 -31.60 -35.75 0.35
N ASP A 55 -31.36 -37.06 0.41
CA ASP A 55 -31.04 -37.80 1.64
C ASP A 55 -29.54 -38.21 1.70
N SER A 56 -28.68 -37.60 0.87
CA SER A 56 -27.26 -37.95 0.79
C SER A 56 -26.48 -37.54 2.04
N THR A 57 -25.81 -38.50 2.68
CA THR A 57 -24.90 -38.27 3.81
C THR A 57 -23.43 -38.14 3.40
N THR A 58 -23.12 -38.41 2.13
CA THR A 58 -21.76 -38.36 1.56
C THR A 58 -21.72 -37.36 0.42
N SER A 59 -20.67 -36.55 0.36
CA SER A 59 -20.45 -35.62 -0.75
C SER A 59 -20.05 -36.38 -2.02
N ALA A 60 -20.65 -36.01 -3.14
CA ALA A 60 -20.33 -36.52 -4.46
C ALA A 60 -18.96 -35.97 -4.92
N PRO A 61 -17.99 -36.83 -5.29
CA PRO A 61 -16.77 -36.36 -5.92
C PRO A 61 -17.05 -35.69 -7.27
N VAL A 62 -16.28 -34.67 -7.60
CA VAL A 62 -16.35 -33.93 -8.87
C VAL A 62 -14.97 -33.94 -9.49
N ASP A 63 -14.88 -34.31 -10.78
CA ASP A 63 -13.72 -34.08 -11.63
C ASP A 63 -14.22 -33.76 -13.04
N VAL A 64 -14.26 -32.47 -13.37
CA VAL A 64 -14.78 -31.97 -14.64
C VAL A 64 -13.73 -31.06 -15.28
N ALA A 65 -13.46 -31.31 -16.56
CA ALA A 65 -12.59 -30.48 -17.38
C ALA A 65 -13.37 -29.94 -18.58
N ALA A 66 -13.05 -28.72 -18.99
CA ALA A 66 -13.61 -28.06 -20.17
C ALA A 66 -12.56 -27.13 -20.79
N ASN A 67 -12.87 -26.57 -21.96
CA ASN A 67 -12.10 -25.47 -22.55
C ASN A 67 -13.03 -24.34 -22.93
N LEU A 68 -12.58 -23.09 -22.77
CA LEU A 68 -13.17 -21.96 -23.48
C LEU A 68 -12.81 -22.05 -24.97
N ALA A 69 -13.76 -21.78 -25.86
CA ALA A 69 -13.52 -21.79 -27.29
C ALA A 69 -12.44 -20.76 -27.64
N GLY A 70 -11.41 -21.20 -28.37
CA GLY A 70 -10.30 -20.34 -28.81
C GLY A 70 -9.02 -20.49 -27.97
N ASN A 71 -9.13 -20.72 -26.65
CA ASN A 71 -8.10 -21.15 -25.70
C ASN A 71 -8.66 -20.94 -24.29
N GLY A 72 -8.19 -21.70 -23.29
CA GLY A 72 -8.58 -21.50 -21.90
C GLY A 72 -9.01 -22.79 -21.20
N PRO A 73 -8.06 -23.67 -20.81
CA PRO A 73 -8.40 -24.87 -20.06
C PRO A 73 -9.04 -24.53 -18.72
N ILE A 74 -10.11 -25.25 -18.41
CA ILE A 74 -10.87 -25.14 -17.17
C ILE A 74 -10.87 -26.51 -16.50
N SER A 75 -10.62 -26.55 -15.19
CA SER A 75 -10.72 -27.75 -14.37
C SER A 75 -11.54 -27.43 -13.12
N ILE A 76 -12.42 -28.33 -12.71
CA ILE A 76 -13.20 -28.26 -11.48
C ILE A 76 -13.05 -29.60 -10.78
N LYS A 77 -12.52 -29.60 -9.56
CA LYS A 77 -12.29 -30.80 -8.76
C LYS A 77 -12.73 -30.61 -7.32
N GLY A 78 -13.13 -31.68 -6.66
CA GLY A 78 -13.45 -31.67 -5.24
C GLY A 78 -14.71 -32.47 -4.95
N SER A 79 -15.62 -31.92 -4.15
CA SER A 79 -16.87 -32.58 -3.80
C SER A 79 -18.04 -31.63 -3.60
N VAL A 80 -19.26 -32.13 -3.81
CA VAL A 80 -20.51 -31.38 -3.64
C VAL A 80 -21.57 -32.24 -2.96
N ASN A 81 -22.46 -31.61 -2.20
CA ASN A 81 -23.72 -32.19 -1.75
C ASN A 81 -24.83 -31.14 -1.92
N PRO A 82 -25.40 -31.00 -3.13
CA PRO A 82 -26.19 -29.82 -3.49
C PRO A 82 -27.66 -29.90 -3.10
N LEU A 83 -28.19 -31.09 -2.75
CA LEU A 83 -29.63 -31.32 -2.56
C LEU A 83 -30.05 -31.55 -1.10
N ILE A 84 -29.11 -31.60 -0.15
CA ILE A 84 -29.42 -31.64 1.28
C ILE A 84 -29.94 -30.29 1.79
N GLU A 85 -30.55 -30.28 2.98
CA GLU A 85 -31.14 -29.09 3.61
C GLU A 85 -30.20 -27.87 3.60
N LYS A 86 -28.92 -28.11 3.90
CA LYS A 86 -27.86 -27.10 3.82
C LYS A 86 -26.80 -27.58 2.82
N PRO A 87 -26.84 -27.09 1.57
CA PRO A 87 -25.88 -27.49 0.56
C PRO A 87 -24.44 -27.35 1.06
N ALA A 88 -23.61 -28.31 0.69
CA ALA A 88 -22.19 -28.29 1.00
C ALA A 88 -21.37 -28.43 -0.28
N LEU A 89 -20.21 -27.79 -0.32
CA LEU A 89 -19.22 -27.99 -1.37
C LEU A 89 -17.83 -27.72 -0.83
N ASP A 90 -16.85 -28.40 -1.44
CA ASP A 90 -15.44 -28.10 -1.33
C ASP A 90 -14.89 -28.30 -2.74
N LEU A 91 -14.71 -27.20 -3.47
CA LEU A 91 -14.35 -27.21 -4.87
C LEU A 91 -13.13 -26.35 -5.12
N THR A 92 -12.18 -26.92 -5.86
CA THR A 92 -11.09 -26.19 -6.50
C THR A 92 -11.41 -26.06 -7.98
N ALA A 93 -11.38 -24.83 -8.49
CA ALA A 93 -11.57 -24.55 -9.91
C ALA A 93 -10.41 -23.72 -10.46
N THR A 94 -9.93 -24.07 -11.64
CA THR A 94 -8.90 -23.30 -12.34
C THR A 94 -9.35 -22.92 -13.73
N ALA A 95 -8.94 -21.75 -14.18
CA ALA A 95 -9.10 -21.28 -15.56
C ALA A 95 -7.84 -20.51 -15.95
N HIS A 96 -7.04 -21.05 -16.87
CA HIS A 96 -5.75 -20.48 -17.25
C HIS A 96 -5.75 -20.04 -18.71
N ASP A 97 -4.85 -19.11 -19.05
CA ASP A 97 -4.68 -18.55 -20.38
C ASP A 97 -5.96 -17.94 -20.99
N ILE A 98 -6.81 -17.36 -20.15
CA ILE A 98 -8.03 -16.68 -20.60
C ILE A 98 -7.66 -15.32 -21.18
N GLU A 99 -8.04 -15.07 -22.43
CA GLU A 99 -7.86 -13.77 -23.08
C GLU A 99 -8.73 -12.71 -22.40
N LEU A 100 -8.11 -11.72 -21.75
CA LEU A 100 -8.83 -10.70 -20.99
C LEU A 100 -9.64 -9.76 -21.87
N THR A 101 -9.31 -9.65 -23.16
CA THR A 101 -10.10 -8.89 -24.13
C THR A 101 -11.53 -9.39 -24.23
N ASN A 102 -11.79 -10.67 -23.94
CA ASN A 102 -13.14 -11.25 -23.90
C ASN A 102 -13.97 -10.69 -22.73
N LEU A 103 -13.32 -10.20 -21.66
CA LEU A 103 -13.96 -9.59 -20.50
C LEU A 103 -14.14 -8.06 -20.62
N THR A 104 -13.80 -7.49 -21.78
CA THR A 104 -13.95 -6.06 -22.08
C THR A 104 -15.33 -5.50 -21.70
N PRO A 105 -16.45 -6.17 -21.98
CA PRO A 105 -17.77 -5.65 -21.61
C PRO A 105 -17.93 -5.34 -20.11
N TYR A 106 -17.32 -6.14 -19.23
CA TYR A 106 -17.32 -5.88 -17.79
C TYR A 106 -16.41 -4.70 -17.42
N SER A 107 -15.20 -4.67 -17.97
CA SER A 107 -14.24 -3.59 -17.68
C SER A 107 -14.72 -2.21 -18.16
N ALA A 108 -15.37 -2.14 -19.32
CA ALA A 108 -15.98 -0.91 -19.82
C ALA A 108 -17.11 -0.45 -18.89
N LYS A 109 -18.02 -1.36 -18.51
CA LYS A 109 -19.16 -1.04 -17.62
C LYS A 109 -18.71 -0.58 -16.23
N TYR A 110 -17.80 -1.30 -15.58
CA TYR A 110 -17.50 -1.09 -14.16
C TYR A 110 -16.25 -0.26 -13.89
N ALA A 111 -15.24 -0.35 -14.76
CA ALA A 111 -14.01 0.42 -14.63
C ALA A 111 -13.99 1.66 -15.54
N GLY A 112 -14.84 1.74 -16.56
CA GLY A 112 -14.80 2.80 -17.56
C GLY A 112 -13.64 2.65 -18.55
N TYR A 113 -12.95 1.49 -18.57
CA TYR A 113 -11.77 1.27 -19.40
C TYR A 113 -11.88 -0.09 -20.11
N PRO A 114 -12.00 -0.13 -21.44
CA PRO A 114 -11.96 -1.37 -22.19
C PRO A 114 -10.59 -2.02 -22.08
N ILE A 115 -10.53 -3.35 -22.07
CA ILE A 115 -9.26 -4.09 -22.08
C ILE A 115 -8.83 -4.32 -23.51
N THR A 116 -7.63 -3.88 -23.87
CA THR A 116 -7.07 -4.05 -25.21
C THR A 116 -6.05 -5.19 -25.28
N LYS A 117 -5.51 -5.61 -24.12
CA LYS A 117 -4.54 -6.71 -24.03
C LYS A 117 -4.49 -7.27 -22.60
N GLY A 118 -4.26 -8.58 -22.50
CA GLY A 118 -3.83 -9.23 -21.28
C GLY A 118 -4.31 -10.69 -21.21
N LYS A 119 -3.67 -11.46 -20.34
CA LYS A 119 -4.08 -12.84 -20.02
C LYS A 119 -4.47 -12.96 -18.57
N LEU A 120 -5.41 -13.86 -18.28
CA LEU A 120 -5.93 -14.14 -16.95
C LEU A 120 -5.77 -15.61 -16.62
N ASN A 121 -5.20 -15.85 -15.44
CA ASN A 121 -5.21 -17.11 -14.74
C ASN A 121 -5.99 -16.93 -13.44
N VAL A 122 -6.91 -17.83 -13.16
CA VAL A 122 -7.70 -17.85 -11.94
C VAL A 122 -7.56 -19.21 -11.29
N ASP A 123 -7.22 -19.23 -10.00
CA ASP A 123 -7.30 -20.39 -9.14
C ASP A 123 -8.27 -20.10 -7.99
N LEU A 124 -9.31 -20.92 -7.89
CA LEU A 124 -10.40 -20.75 -6.94
C LEU A 124 -10.42 -21.93 -5.98
N HIS A 125 -10.66 -21.66 -4.71
CA HIS A 125 -10.98 -22.69 -3.72
C HIS A 125 -12.16 -22.24 -2.87
N TYR A 126 -13.29 -22.91 -3.04
CA TYR A 126 -14.57 -22.52 -2.45
C TYR A 126 -15.06 -23.63 -1.54
N GLU A 127 -15.38 -23.26 -0.31
CA GLU A 127 -15.94 -24.13 0.72
C GLU A 127 -17.29 -23.56 1.16
N LEU A 128 -18.34 -24.38 1.10
CA LEU A 128 -19.63 -24.07 1.68
C LEU A 128 -19.96 -25.13 2.73
N ALA A 129 -20.17 -24.70 3.96
CA ALA A 129 -20.64 -25.56 5.03
C ALA A 129 -21.55 -24.77 5.97
N ASN A 130 -22.71 -25.33 6.33
CA ASN A 130 -23.66 -24.70 7.26
C ASN A 130 -24.03 -23.26 6.86
N ASP A 131 -24.34 -23.05 5.58
CA ASP A 131 -24.63 -21.74 4.98
C ASP A 131 -23.46 -20.74 5.00
N GLN A 132 -22.26 -21.13 5.46
CA GLN A 132 -21.07 -20.29 5.46
C GLN A 132 -20.23 -20.59 4.21
N LEU A 133 -20.10 -19.59 3.34
CA LEU A 133 -19.17 -19.61 2.23
C LEU A 133 -17.82 -19.05 2.68
N LYS A 134 -16.75 -19.79 2.40
CA LYS A 134 -15.38 -19.28 2.33
C LYS A 134 -14.88 -19.49 0.91
N ALA A 135 -14.32 -18.45 0.31
CA ALA A 135 -13.84 -18.50 -1.06
C ALA A 135 -12.50 -17.80 -1.14
N ASN A 136 -11.48 -18.54 -1.57
CA ASN A 136 -10.20 -17.99 -1.96
C ASN A 136 -10.19 -17.79 -3.48
N ASN A 137 -9.80 -16.60 -3.93
CA ASN A 137 -9.71 -16.25 -5.34
C ASN A 137 -8.28 -15.74 -5.59
N HIS A 138 -7.45 -16.60 -6.17
CA HIS A 138 -6.14 -16.22 -6.67
C HIS A 138 -6.29 -15.76 -8.12
N ILE A 139 -5.94 -14.51 -8.38
CA ILE A 139 -6.08 -13.86 -9.67
C ILE A 139 -4.69 -13.44 -10.12
N PHE A 140 -4.22 -14.06 -11.20
CA PHE A 140 -2.98 -13.69 -11.85
C PHE A 140 -3.28 -13.12 -13.24
N ILE A 141 -2.80 -11.92 -13.49
CA ILE A 141 -2.99 -11.22 -14.75
C ILE A 141 -1.63 -10.87 -15.35
N ASP A 142 -1.44 -11.17 -16.62
CA ASP A 142 -0.23 -10.83 -17.36
C ASP A 142 -0.53 -9.77 -18.44
N GLN A 143 0.33 -8.75 -18.53
CA GLN A 143 0.30 -7.72 -19.57
C GLN A 143 -1.03 -6.94 -19.71
N LEU A 144 -1.76 -6.70 -18.61
CA LEU A 144 -3.00 -5.91 -18.65
C LEU A 144 -2.77 -4.52 -19.23
N THR A 145 -3.51 -4.21 -20.29
CA THR A 145 -3.54 -2.91 -20.95
C THR A 145 -4.98 -2.47 -21.15
N PHE A 146 -5.27 -1.23 -20.76
CA PHE A 146 -6.54 -0.58 -21.03
C PHE A 146 -6.45 0.29 -22.27
N GLY A 147 -7.58 0.43 -22.95
CA GLY A 147 -7.81 1.46 -23.96
C GLY A 147 -8.18 2.81 -23.34
N ASP A 148 -8.83 3.63 -24.16
CA ASP A 148 -9.31 4.95 -23.76
C ASP A 148 -10.49 4.87 -22.78
N HIS A 149 -10.67 5.94 -22.00
CA HIS A 149 -11.80 6.02 -21.07
C HIS A 149 -13.12 6.06 -21.83
N VAL A 150 -14.10 5.30 -21.36
CA VAL A 150 -15.47 5.29 -21.85
C VAL A 150 -16.38 5.77 -20.74
N GLU A 151 -16.92 6.98 -20.92
CA GLU A 151 -17.90 7.57 -20.00
C GLU A 151 -19.16 6.69 -19.91
N ASN A 152 -19.52 6.32 -18.69
CA ASN A 152 -20.80 5.69 -18.39
C ASN A 152 -21.20 5.93 -16.93
N ASP A 153 -22.47 5.73 -16.62
CA ASP A 153 -23.09 6.00 -15.32
C ASP A 153 -22.77 4.95 -14.24
N THR A 154 -22.28 3.77 -14.64
CA THR A 154 -21.98 2.66 -13.73
C THR A 154 -20.49 2.54 -13.36
N ALA A 155 -19.61 3.25 -14.05
CA ALA A 155 -18.17 3.17 -13.84
C ALA A 155 -17.76 3.77 -12.49
N THR A 156 -16.75 3.14 -11.87
CA THR A 156 -16.14 3.70 -10.66
C THR A 156 -15.45 5.03 -10.95
N ARG A 157 -15.52 5.94 -9.98
CA ARG A 157 -14.80 7.22 -10.00
C ARG A 157 -13.35 7.10 -9.48
N LEU A 158 -12.97 5.91 -9.02
CA LEU A 158 -11.61 5.67 -8.53
C LEU A 158 -10.59 5.74 -9.69
N PRO A 159 -9.36 6.19 -9.44
CA PRO A 159 -8.32 6.26 -10.47
C PRO A 159 -7.76 4.86 -10.80
N VAL A 160 -8.53 4.08 -11.58
CA VAL A 160 -8.23 2.67 -11.91
C VAL A 160 -6.83 2.50 -12.50
N LYS A 161 -6.40 3.40 -13.40
CA LYS A 161 -5.06 3.34 -14.01
C LYS A 161 -3.94 3.43 -12.98
N LEU A 162 -4.08 4.28 -11.96
CA LEU A 162 -3.12 4.41 -10.87
C LEU A 162 -3.13 3.16 -9.97
N ALA A 163 -4.32 2.67 -9.61
CA ALA A 163 -4.40 1.45 -8.80
C ALA A 163 -3.74 0.25 -9.51
N ILE A 164 -3.95 0.12 -10.82
CA ILE A 164 -3.34 -0.95 -11.61
C ILE A 164 -1.82 -0.76 -11.77
N SER A 165 -1.31 0.47 -11.91
CA SER A 165 0.14 0.69 -11.94
C SER A 165 0.81 0.36 -10.60
N LEU A 166 0.11 0.52 -9.47
CA LEU A 166 0.59 0.13 -8.15
C LEU A 166 0.58 -1.38 -7.92
N LEU A 167 -0.37 -2.11 -8.52
CA LEU A 167 -0.45 -3.56 -8.41
C LEU A 167 0.52 -4.29 -9.36
N LYS A 168 0.83 -3.68 -10.51
CA LYS A 168 1.68 -4.25 -11.55
C LYS A 168 3.15 -4.32 -11.11
N ASN A 169 3.84 -5.44 -11.36
CA ASN A 169 5.29 -5.58 -11.15
C ASN A 169 6.11 -5.18 -12.39
N THR A 170 7.45 -5.28 -12.30
CA THR A 170 8.39 -4.99 -13.39
C THR A 170 8.15 -5.80 -14.67
N ARG A 171 7.54 -6.99 -14.56
CA ARG A 171 7.20 -7.85 -15.69
C ARG A 171 5.83 -7.55 -16.30
N GLY A 172 5.10 -6.56 -15.78
CA GLY A 172 3.75 -6.26 -16.24
C GLY A 172 2.66 -7.16 -15.66
N GLN A 173 3.00 -7.94 -14.62
CA GLN A 173 2.12 -8.93 -14.00
C GLN A 173 1.46 -8.37 -12.74
N ILE A 174 0.24 -8.81 -12.48
CA ILE A 174 -0.55 -8.52 -11.27
C ILE A 174 -0.91 -9.86 -10.65
N ASP A 175 -0.61 -10.03 -9.38
CA ASP A 175 -0.86 -11.26 -8.61
C ASP A 175 -1.58 -10.86 -7.33
N VAL A 176 -2.83 -11.31 -7.19
CA VAL A 176 -3.72 -10.89 -6.12
C VAL A 176 -4.48 -12.09 -5.56
N ASN A 177 -4.45 -12.23 -4.24
CA ASN A 177 -5.31 -13.13 -3.51
C ASN A 177 -6.46 -12.34 -2.86
N LEU A 178 -7.69 -12.66 -3.23
CA LEU A 178 -8.93 -12.04 -2.73
C LEU A 178 -9.75 -13.06 -1.93
N PRO A 179 -9.45 -13.27 -0.65
CA PRO A 179 -10.31 -14.08 0.21
C PRO A 179 -11.63 -13.34 0.44
N VAL A 180 -12.75 -14.04 0.23
CA VAL A 180 -14.09 -13.55 0.55
C VAL A 180 -14.82 -14.60 1.38
N SER A 181 -15.64 -14.13 2.31
CA SER A 181 -16.50 -14.98 3.11
C SER A 181 -17.86 -14.34 3.31
N GLY A 182 -18.87 -15.15 3.57
CA GLY A 182 -20.22 -14.66 3.83
C GLY A 182 -21.20 -15.78 4.11
N SER A 183 -22.39 -15.39 4.57
CA SER A 183 -23.47 -16.32 4.91
C SER A 183 -24.55 -16.32 3.84
N LEU A 184 -24.94 -17.49 3.32
CA LEU A 184 -26.07 -17.64 2.40
C LEU A 184 -27.41 -17.29 3.06
N SER A 185 -27.47 -17.35 4.40
CA SER A 185 -28.65 -16.92 5.16
C SER A 185 -28.85 -15.40 5.20
N ASN A 186 -27.87 -14.61 4.74
CA ASN A 186 -28.02 -13.16 4.62
C ASN A 186 -28.81 -12.85 3.33
N PRO A 187 -29.95 -12.14 3.40
CA PRO A 187 -30.75 -11.80 2.21
C PRO A 187 -30.02 -10.88 1.22
N GLU A 188 -28.99 -10.15 1.65
CA GLU A 188 -28.13 -9.33 0.78
C GLU A 188 -26.91 -10.11 0.24
N PHE A 189 -26.82 -11.41 0.50
CA PHE A 189 -25.70 -12.23 0.06
C PHE A 189 -25.64 -12.32 -1.47
N SER A 190 -24.47 -11.97 -2.02
CA SER A 190 -24.13 -12.17 -3.42
C SER A 190 -22.64 -12.43 -3.54
N VAL A 191 -22.26 -13.56 -4.14
CA VAL A 191 -20.85 -13.91 -4.40
C VAL A 191 -20.19 -12.85 -5.29
N GLY A 192 -20.85 -12.45 -6.37
CA GLY A 192 -20.37 -11.37 -7.24
C GLY A 192 -20.23 -10.04 -6.50
N GLY A 193 -21.18 -9.70 -5.62
CA GLY A 193 -21.11 -8.49 -4.79
C GLY A 193 -19.99 -8.52 -3.75
N LEU A 194 -19.66 -9.69 -3.19
CA LEU A 194 -18.50 -9.85 -2.29
C LEU A 194 -17.18 -9.65 -3.03
N ILE A 195 -17.03 -10.28 -4.20
CA ILE A 195 -15.84 -10.15 -5.04
C ILE A 195 -15.67 -8.69 -5.50
N TRP A 196 -16.75 -8.05 -6.00
CA TRP A 196 -16.68 -6.66 -6.44
C TRP A 196 -16.29 -5.70 -5.31
N ARG A 197 -16.82 -5.90 -4.10
CA ARG A 197 -16.39 -5.13 -2.92
C ARG A 197 -14.93 -5.37 -2.58
N ALA A 198 -14.44 -6.61 -2.65
CA ALA A 198 -13.03 -6.91 -2.42
C ALA A 198 -12.11 -6.20 -3.44
N VAL A 199 -12.47 -6.21 -4.73
CA VAL A 199 -11.75 -5.49 -5.79
C VAL A 199 -11.78 -3.97 -5.56
N LEU A 200 -12.96 -3.39 -5.29
CA LEU A 200 -13.09 -1.96 -4.99
C LEU A 200 -12.27 -1.56 -3.77
N ASN A 201 -12.28 -2.37 -2.71
CA ASN A 201 -11.47 -2.13 -1.51
C ASN A 201 -9.97 -2.19 -1.82
N LEU A 202 -9.53 -3.12 -2.67
CA LEU A 202 -8.13 -3.18 -3.11
C LEU A 202 -7.73 -1.92 -3.89
N ILE A 203 -8.55 -1.50 -4.85
CA ILE A 203 -8.33 -0.26 -5.62
C ILE A 203 -8.34 0.96 -4.71
N ALA A 204 -9.32 1.07 -3.81
CA ALA A 204 -9.40 2.18 -2.86
C ALA A 204 -8.16 2.24 -1.97
N LYS A 205 -7.72 1.11 -1.41
CA LYS A 205 -6.48 1.02 -0.62
C LYS A 205 -5.23 1.40 -1.43
N ALA A 206 -5.19 1.09 -2.72
CA ALA A 206 -4.09 1.51 -3.61
C ALA A 206 -3.99 3.03 -3.70
N VAL A 207 -5.12 3.73 -3.59
CA VAL A 207 -5.15 5.19 -3.66
C VAL A 207 -4.96 5.83 -2.30
N THR A 208 -5.60 5.31 -1.26
CA THR A 208 -5.59 5.93 0.08
C THR A 208 -4.40 5.53 0.92
N SER A 209 -3.76 4.39 0.64
CA SER A 209 -2.64 3.87 1.41
C SER A 209 -1.69 3.05 0.52
N PRO A 210 -1.12 3.66 -0.54
CA PRO A 210 -0.31 2.93 -1.52
C PRO A 210 0.90 2.22 -0.88
N PHE A 211 1.54 2.86 0.09
CA PHE A 211 2.71 2.32 0.79
C PHE A 211 2.38 1.12 1.69
N SER A 212 1.17 1.05 2.26
CA SER A 212 0.79 -0.07 3.14
C SER A 212 0.55 -1.35 2.34
N LEU A 213 -0.08 -1.26 1.17
CA LEU A 213 -0.22 -2.40 0.27
C LEU A 213 1.13 -2.95 -0.17
N LEU A 214 2.07 -2.07 -0.48
CA LEU A 214 3.41 -2.46 -0.89
C LEU A 214 4.20 -3.04 0.30
N ALA A 215 4.07 -2.49 1.51
CA ALA A 215 4.69 -3.03 2.71
C ALA A 215 4.26 -4.48 3.00
N HIS A 216 2.97 -4.79 2.84
CA HIS A 216 2.46 -6.15 2.99
C HIS A 216 3.06 -7.13 1.97
N ALA A 217 3.25 -6.71 0.71
CA ALA A 217 3.84 -7.53 -0.33
C ALA A 217 5.33 -7.87 -0.08
N PHE A 218 6.05 -7.05 0.67
CA PHE A 218 7.46 -7.28 1.02
C PHE A 218 7.68 -7.86 2.42
N GLY A 219 6.62 -8.26 3.13
CA GLY A 219 6.71 -8.87 4.46
C GLY A 219 7.10 -7.89 5.57
N SER A 220 7.16 -6.58 5.30
CA SER A 220 7.37 -5.53 6.30
C SER A 220 6.03 -5.19 6.96
N GLY A 221 5.48 -6.14 7.73
CA GLY A 221 4.23 -5.95 8.46
C GLY A 221 4.41 -5.00 9.64
N GLY A 222 4.25 -3.69 9.42
CA GLY A 222 4.09 -2.73 10.52
C GLY A 222 4.80 -1.38 10.38
N GLU A 223 5.73 -1.21 9.44
CA GLU A 223 6.35 0.10 9.20
C GLU A 223 5.54 0.92 8.19
N ASP A 224 5.13 2.11 8.58
CA ASP A 224 4.45 3.05 7.68
C ASP A 224 5.47 3.66 6.72
N LEU A 225 5.60 3.07 5.53
CA LEU A 225 6.58 3.49 4.53
C LEU A 225 6.18 4.78 3.81
N GLY A 226 5.06 5.42 4.17
CA GLY A 226 4.59 6.67 3.56
C GLY A 226 5.32 7.92 4.01
N TYR A 227 6.32 7.81 4.88
CA TYR A 227 7.13 8.95 5.33
C TYR A 227 8.47 8.50 5.94
N VAL A 228 9.36 9.46 6.16
CA VAL A 228 10.55 9.29 7.03
C VAL A 228 10.64 10.42 8.05
N GLU A 229 10.84 10.06 9.31
CA GLU A 229 10.82 10.99 10.44
C GLU A 229 12.19 11.60 10.69
N PHE A 230 12.22 12.79 11.28
CA PHE A 230 13.43 13.47 11.69
C PHE A 230 13.29 13.97 13.12
N ALA A 231 14.41 14.06 13.83
CA ALA A 231 14.46 14.79 15.08
C ALA A 231 14.08 16.28 14.88
N PRO A 232 13.46 16.93 15.88
CA PRO A 232 13.15 18.36 15.80
C PRO A 232 14.37 19.20 15.44
N GLY A 233 14.21 20.15 14.50
CA GLY A 233 15.30 21.02 14.03
C GLY A 233 16.37 20.34 13.18
N SER A 234 16.25 19.04 12.90
CA SER A 234 17.25 18.24 12.17
C SER A 234 16.75 17.78 10.80
N TYR A 235 17.70 17.61 9.88
CA TYR A 235 17.54 16.97 8.57
C TYR A 235 18.52 15.79 8.38
N ARG A 236 19.15 15.31 9.45
CA ARG A 236 20.08 14.17 9.40
C ARG A 236 19.31 12.86 9.38
N LEU A 237 19.71 11.95 8.50
CA LEU A 237 19.22 10.58 8.45
C LEU A 237 20.15 9.68 9.28
N ASP A 238 19.63 9.11 10.36
CA ASP A 238 20.25 8.03 11.13
C ASP A 238 20.05 6.66 10.47
N ASP A 239 20.63 5.62 11.05
CA ASP A 239 20.60 4.26 10.52
C ASP A 239 19.17 3.69 10.41
N ALA A 240 18.26 4.06 11.31
CA ALA A 240 16.87 3.61 11.27
C ALA A 240 16.12 4.26 10.10
N GLN A 241 16.31 5.57 9.88
CA GLN A 241 15.73 6.24 8.72
C GLN A 241 16.30 5.73 7.40
N GLN A 242 17.61 5.46 7.35
CA GLN A 242 18.24 4.89 6.16
C GLN A 242 17.68 3.49 5.85
N LYS A 243 17.55 2.61 6.86
CA LYS A 243 16.94 1.28 6.68
C LYS A 243 15.49 1.35 6.18
N LYS A 244 14.71 2.32 6.67
CA LYS A 244 13.35 2.59 6.18
C LYS A 244 13.38 2.99 4.69
N LEU A 245 14.28 3.90 4.32
CA LEU A 245 14.46 4.33 2.93
C LEU A 245 14.97 3.22 2.01
N ASP A 246 15.81 2.29 2.48
CA ASP A 246 16.21 1.10 1.72
C ASP A 246 14.99 0.23 1.35
N THR A 247 14.02 0.09 2.25
CA THR A 247 12.76 -0.61 1.97
C THR A 247 11.94 0.13 0.89
N VAL A 248 11.90 1.46 0.94
CA VAL A 248 11.27 2.29 -0.10
C VAL A 248 11.98 2.12 -1.45
N VAL A 249 13.32 2.05 -1.48
CA VAL A 249 14.11 1.80 -2.69
C VAL A 249 13.76 0.45 -3.30
N LYS A 250 13.72 -0.62 -2.49
CA LYS A 250 13.33 -1.96 -2.96
C LYS A 250 11.93 -1.95 -3.56
N MET A 251 10.99 -1.29 -2.90
CA MET A 251 9.62 -1.14 -3.39
C MET A 251 9.54 -0.41 -4.74
N LEU A 252 10.19 0.75 -4.86
CA LEU A 252 10.15 1.56 -6.08
C LEU A 252 10.91 0.91 -7.25
N THR A 253 11.86 0.01 -6.97
CA THR A 253 12.53 -0.83 -7.96
C THR A 253 11.57 -1.85 -8.56
N GLU A 254 10.71 -2.46 -7.73
CA GLU A 254 9.67 -3.41 -8.16
C GLU A 254 8.45 -2.76 -8.82
N LYS A 255 8.41 -1.42 -8.82
CA LYS A 255 7.31 -0.58 -9.32
C LYS A 255 7.84 0.54 -10.24
N PRO A 256 8.44 0.23 -11.40
CA PRO A 256 9.16 1.20 -12.23
C PRO A 256 8.27 2.31 -12.81
N SER A 257 6.97 2.07 -12.95
CA SER A 257 6.00 3.05 -13.46
C SER A 257 5.63 4.15 -12.47
N ILE A 258 5.99 4.00 -11.19
CA ILE A 258 5.59 4.92 -10.13
C ILE A 258 6.64 6.00 -9.93
N ARG A 259 6.19 7.25 -9.75
CA ARG A 259 7.04 8.37 -9.33
C ARG A 259 6.82 8.69 -7.85
N LEU A 260 7.85 9.21 -7.20
CA LEU A 260 7.89 9.55 -5.79
C LEU A 260 7.98 11.06 -5.60
N ASP A 261 7.01 11.64 -4.90
CA ASP A 261 7.06 13.01 -4.41
C ASP A 261 7.60 13.03 -2.97
N LEU A 262 8.54 13.92 -2.70
CA LEU A 262 9.11 14.18 -1.39
C LEU A 262 8.57 15.51 -0.87
N ILE A 263 7.76 15.44 0.18
CA ILE A 263 7.12 16.61 0.80
C ILE A 263 7.79 16.86 2.15
N GLY A 264 8.71 17.81 2.18
CA GLY A 264 9.33 18.23 3.43
C GLY A 264 8.32 18.88 4.37
N ARG A 265 8.30 18.45 5.64
CA ARG A 265 7.40 19.00 6.64
C ARG A 265 8.14 19.43 7.91
N VAL A 266 7.59 20.46 8.53
CA VAL A 266 7.96 20.92 9.87
C VAL A 266 6.73 21.02 10.77
N ASP A 267 6.97 20.88 12.07
CA ASP A 267 6.02 21.15 13.12
C ASP A 267 6.52 22.37 13.92
N PRO A 268 5.95 23.58 13.74
CA PRO A 268 6.41 24.78 14.42
C PRO A 268 6.50 24.62 15.95
N ALA A 269 5.65 23.80 16.57
CA ALA A 269 5.66 23.59 18.02
C ALA A 269 6.88 22.80 18.50
N LYS A 270 7.50 21.99 17.63
CA LYS A 270 8.68 21.17 17.94
C LYS A 270 9.95 21.74 17.31
N ASP A 271 9.87 22.08 16.03
CA ASP A 271 11.00 22.49 15.22
C ASP A 271 11.55 23.86 15.59
N THR A 272 10.75 24.78 16.15
CA THR A 272 11.27 26.08 16.61
C THR A 272 12.30 25.91 17.73
N SER A 273 11.97 25.09 18.76
CA SER A 273 12.92 24.77 19.83
C SER A 273 14.09 23.94 19.30
N GLY A 274 13.80 22.95 18.44
CA GLY A 274 14.84 22.10 17.85
C GLY A 274 15.83 22.88 16.98
N LEU A 275 15.39 23.91 16.25
CA LEU A 275 16.28 24.80 15.51
C LEU A 275 17.18 25.60 16.45
N GLY A 276 16.67 26.00 17.62
CA GLY A 276 17.46 26.58 18.70
C GLY A 276 18.57 25.64 19.16
N ASP A 277 18.23 24.39 19.47
CA ASP A 277 19.19 23.37 19.90
C ASP A 277 20.24 23.08 18.81
N ALA A 278 19.80 22.88 17.57
CA ALA A 278 20.69 22.65 16.43
C ALA A 278 21.60 23.86 16.15
N TYR A 279 21.12 25.08 16.37
CA TYR A 279 21.91 26.31 16.28
C TYR A 279 23.04 26.32 17.32
N VAL A 280 22.72 26.01 18.58
CA VAL A 280 23.71 25.90 19.66
C VAL A 280 24.76 24.85 19.32
N GLU A 281 24.34 23.64 18.92
CA GLU A 281 25.26 22.56 18.55
C GLU A 281 26.19 22.96 17.41
N ARG A 282 25.67 23.67 16.39
CA ARG A 282 26.48 24.19 15.29
C ARG A 282 27.54 25.17 15.79
N LEU A 283 27.20 26.10 16.69
CA LEU A 283 28.16 27.04 17.26
C LEU A 283 29.23 26.33 18.10
N VAL A 284 28.84 25.36 18.93
CA VAL A 284 29.77 24.53 19.72
C VAL A 284 30.75 23.81 18.79
N ARG A 285 30.24 23.15 17.75
CA ARG A 285 31.05 22.42 16.78
C ARG A 285 31.99 23.35 16.00
N GLN A 286 31.55 24.54 15.63
CA GLN A 286 32.41 25.55 14.99
C GLN A 286 33.59 25.93 15.89
N GLN A 287 33.40 26.03 17.20
CA GLN A 287 34.50 26.30 18.13
C GLN A 287 35.47 25.12 18.25
N LYS A 288 34.97 23.87 18.20
CA LYS A 288 35.85 22.68 18.13
C LYS A 288 36.64 22.66 16.83
N LEU A 289 36.00 22.90 15.70
CA LEU A 289 36.66 22.94 14.40
C LEU A 289 37.79 24.00 14.36
N LYS A 290 37.56 25.19 14.93
CA LYS A 290 38.60 26.23 15.06
C LYS A 290 39.77 25.80 15.94
N ASP A 291 39.52 25.06 17.03
CA ASP A 291 40.57 24.55 17.92
C ASP A 291 41.44 23.52 17.19
N VAL A 292 40.82 22.60 16.45
CA VAL A 292 41.49 21.51 15.70
C VAL A 292 42.29 22.06 14.50
N ILE A 293 41.70 22.94 13.69
CA ILE A 293 42.41 23.56 12.56
C ILE A 293 43.57 24.44 13.06
N GLY A 294 43.37 25.17 14.18
CA GLY A 294 44.41 25.97 14.81
C GLY A 294 45.60 25.15 15.32
N GLN A 295 45.44 23.83 15.45
CA GLN A 295 46.50 22.88 15.82
C GLN A 295 47.18 22.22 14.61
N GLY A 296 46.80 22.59 13.38
CA GLY A 296 47.44 22.12 12.14
C GLY A 296 46.94 20.78 11.61
N GLU A 297 45.84 20.23 12.15
CA GLU A 297 45.25 18.98 11.67
C GLU A 297 44.40 19.21 10.41
N SER A 298 44.65 18.42 9.36
CA SER A 298 43.79 18.36 8.17
C SER A 298 42.62 17.41 8.42
N ILE A 299 41.51 17.95 8.92
CA ILE A 299 40.28 17.20 9.19
C ILE A 299 39.15 17.69 8.30
N ASP A 300 38.31 16.76 7.85
CA ASP A 300 37.05 17.10 7.18
C ASP A 300 36.14 17.88 8.17
N PRO A 301 35.78 19.14 7.88
CA PRO A 301 34.87 19.92 8.71
C PRO A 301 33.56 19.18 9.02
N MET A 302 33.11 18.31 8.11
CA MET A 302 31.87 17.52 8.22
C MET A 302 31.99 16.29 9.14
N SER A 303 33.20 15.88 9.53
CA SER A 303 33.42 14.73 10.44
C SER A 303 33.61 15.12 11.92
N VAL A 304 33.86 16.40 12.22
CA VAL A 304 34.09 16.88 13.60
C VAL A 304 32.87 16.66 14.50
N LYS A 305 33.00 15.74 15.46
CA LYS A 305 32.04 15.49 16.54
C LYS A 305 32.54 16.10 17.85
N VAL A 306 31.65 16.62 18.68
CA VAL A 306 31.98 17.15 20.00
C VAL A 306 31.68 16.06 21.02
N GLU A 307 32.71 15.56 21.71
CA GLU A 307 32.52 14.51 22.72
C GLU A 307 31.87 15.10 23.99
N PRO A 308 31.09 14.31 24.74
CA PRO A 308 30.41 14.79 25.95
C PRO A 308 31.34 15.47 26.96
N ALA A 309 32.55 14.95 27.13
CA ALA A 309 33.56 15.49 28.04
C ALA A 309 34.09 16.87 27.63
N GLU A 310 34.03 17.21 26.33
CA GLU A 310 34.53 18.47 25.80
C GLU A 310 33.41 19.50 25.56
N TYR A 311 32.16 19.09 25.69
CA TYR A 311 31.01 19.90 25.31
C TYR A 311 30.96 21.23 26.06
N SER A 312 31.11 21.21 27.39
CA SER A 312 31.07 22.43 28.21
C SER A 312 32.19 23.43 27.83
N LYS A 313 33.38 22.93 27.49
CA LYS A 313 34.51 23.75 27.00
C LYS A 313 34.11 24.53 25.75
N TYR A 314 33.61 23.84 24.73
CA TYR A 314 33.27 24.46 23.45
C TYR A 314 31.96 25.27 23.52
N LEU A 315 31.01 24.89 24.36
CA LEU A 315 29.81 25.69 24.66
C LEU A 315 30.17 27.03 25.30
N THR A 316 31.08 27.03 26.28
CA THR A 316 31.56 28.27 26.89
C THR A 316 32.23 29.19 25.86
N ARG A 317 33.03 28.62 24.96
CA ARG A 317 33.66 29.37 23.86
C ARG A 317 32.60 29.95 22.90
N ALA A 318 31.60 29.16 22.54
CA ALA A 318 30.51 29.57 21.65
C ALA A 318 29.70 30.70 22.27
N TYR A 319 29.31 30.55 23.55
CA TYR A 319 28.60 31.57 24.31
C TYR A 319 29.38 32.89 24.35
N LYS A 320 30.67 32.86 24.72
CA LYS A 320 31.52 34.06 24.77
C LYS A 320 31.64 34.76 23.42
N ALA A 321 31.77 33.98 22.34
CA ALA A 321 31.93 34.47 20.97
C ALA A 321 30.64 35.01 20.34
N ALA A 322 29.46 34.64 20.85
CA ALA A 322 28.19 35.05 20.27
C ALA A 322 27.92 36.55 20.45
N ASP A 323 27.28 37.17 19.46
CA ASP A 323 27.06 38.62 19.42
C ASP A 323 25.73 39.03 20.04
N PHE A 324 25.68 39.04 21.38
CA PHE A 324 24.56 39.57 22.16
C PHE A 324 25.03 40.08 23.54
N LYS A 325 24.18 40.87 24.21
CA LYS A 325 24.46 41.42 25.54
C LYS A 325 24.48 40.32 26.60
N LYS A 326 25.64 40.12 27.23
CA LYS A 326 25.83 39.10 28.28
C LYS A 326 25.81 39.74 29.67
N PRO A 327 25.23 39.09 30.69
CA PRO A 327 25.30 39.56 32.06
C PRO A 327 26.78 39.61 32.53
N ARG A 328 27.13 40.71 33.19
CA ARG A 328 28.46 40.94 33.77
C ARG A 328 28.42 40.76 35.28
N ASN A 329 29.53 40.31 35.86
CA ASN A 329 29.67 40.25 37.31
C ASN A 329 29.98 41.64 37.89
N LEU A 330 30.06 41.74 39.22
CA LEU A 330 30.34 42.99 39.96
C LEU A 330 31.67 43.66 39.59
N ILE A 331 32.57 42.98 38.88
CA ILE A 331 33.90 43.45 38.45
C ILE A 331 33.92 43.75 36.93
N GLY A 332 32.78 43.67 36.24
CA GLY A 332 32.65 43.99 34.82
C GLY A 332 33.06 42.87 33.83
N LEU A 333 33.45 41.69 34.33
CA LEU A 333 33.75 40.52 33.49
C LEU A 333 32.46 39.79 33.09
N GLN A 334 32.45 39.19 31.89
CA GLN A 334 31.32 38.37 31.44
C GLN A 334 31.14 37.19 32.39
N LYS A 335 29.92 37.03 32.94
CA LYS A 335 29.60 35.91 33.84
C LYS A 335 29.55 34.62 33.02
N THR A 336 30.32 33.60 33.42
CA THR A 336 30.12 32.23 32.95
C THR A 336 28.87 31.68 33.63
N LEU A 337 27.88 31.30 32.83
CA LEU A 337 26.63 30.72 33.30
C LEU A 337 26.73 29.19 33.33
N PRO A 338 25.87 28.50 34.08
CA PRO A 338 25.66 27.05 33.92
C PRO A 338 25.38 26.69 32.45
N ASP A 339 25.77 25.48 32.03
CA ASP A 339 25.60 25.01 30.65
C ASP A 339 24.16 25.17 30.14
N ALA A 340 23.16 24.85 30.97
CA ALA A 340 21.75 25.00 30.61
C ALA A 340 21.36 26.46 30.26
N ASP A 341 21.86 27.43 31.02
CA ASP A 341 21.58 28.85 30.80
C ASP A 341 22.32 29.38 29.57
N MET A 342 23.56 28.92 29.34
CA MET A 342 24.31 29.26 28.12
C MET A 342 23.62 28.73 26.87
N LYS A 343 23.12 27.49 26.90
CA LYS A 343 22.34 26.90 25.81
C LYS A 343 21.10 27.73 25.52
N LYS A 344 20.31 28.03 26.56
CA LYS A 344 19.08 28.80 26.42
C LYS A 344 19.34 30.18 25.82
N ALA A 345 20.32 30.92 26.33
CA ALA A 345 20.67 32.25 25.82
C ALA A 345 21.12 32.23 24.35
N LEU A 346 21.86 31.20 23.94
CA LEU A 346 22.26 31.01 22.54
C LEU A 346 21.07 30.63 21.65
N ALA A 347 20.20 29.74 22.12
CA ALA A 347 19.00 29.29 21.39
C ALA A 347 17.98 30.42 21.19
N GLU A 348 17.83 31.34 22.14
CA GLU A 348 16.98 32.53 22.02
C GLU A 348 17.39 33.48 20.88
N HIS A 349 18.65 33.38 20.42
CA HIS A 349 19.17 34.16 19.28
C HIS A 349 19.28 33.31 18.00
N ALA A 350 18.73 32.10 17.99
CA ALA A 350 18.70 31.27 16.79
C ALA A 350 17.70 31.85 15.77
N PRO A 351 18.03 31.84 14.47
CA PRO A 351 17.06 32.09 13.43
C PRO A 351 16.06 30.94 13.39
N ALA A 352 14.87 31.16 13.95
CA ALA A 352 13.77 30.19 14.02
C ALA A 352 12.45 30.79 13.50
N ASP A 353 12.54 31.71 12.54
CA ASP A 353 11.40 32.31 11.85
C ASP A 353 10.81 31.36 10.79
N ASP A 354 9.72 31.78 10.15
CA ASP A 354 9.05 31.00 9.10
C ASP A 354 9.98 30.64 7.93
N ASN A 355 10.99 31.47 7.66
CA ASN A 355 11.99 31.18 6.63
C ASN A 355 12.94 30.07 7.06
N ALA A 356 13.39 30.07 8.31
CA ALA A 356 14.20 28.98 8.87
C ALA A 356 13.41 27.66 8.88
N LEU A 357 12.14 27.68 9.26
CA LEU A 357 11.25 26.52 9.23
C LEU A 357 11.05 26.00 7.79
N ARG A 358 10.85 26.89 6.82
CA ARG A 358 10.77 26.52 5.40
C ARG A 358 12.07 25.91 4.88
N ALA A 359 13.21 26.49 5.25
CA ALA A 359 14.52 25.97 4.90
C ALA A 359 14.76 24.57 5.50
N LEU A 360 14.35 24.35 6.75
CA LEU A 360 14.44 23.03 7.40
C LEU A 360 13.60 21.98 6.65
N ALA A 361 12.35 22.31 6.30
CA ALA A 361 11.49 21.41 5.53
C ALA A 361 12.15 21.03 4.18
N GLN A 362 12.70 22.01 3.46
CA GLN A 362 13.42 21.79 2.20
C GLN A 362 14.68 20.93 2.41
N GLN A 363 15.46 21.19 3.46
CA GLN A 363 16.65 20.40 3.79
C GLN A 363 16.32 18.94 4.09
N ARG A 364 15.22 18.67 4.81
CA ARG A 364 14.75 17.30 5.04
C ARG A 364 14.42 16.59 3.72
N ALA A 365 13.64 17.23 2.84
CA ALA A 365 13.30 16.65 1.54
C ALA A 365 14.56 16.42 0.68
N GLN A 366 15.52 17.34 0.69
CA GLN A 366 16.78 17.19 -0.02
C GLN A 366 17.68 16.10 0.56
N ALA A 367 17.72 15.93 1.88
CA ALA A 367 18.46 14.84 2.51
C ALA A 367 17.93 13.47 2.06
N VAL A 368 16.60 13.32 1.97
CA VAL A 368 15.98 12.11 1.41
C VAL A 368 16.30 11.96 -0.08
N ARG A 369 16.18 13.02 -0.87
CA ARG A 369 16.52 12.98 -2.31
C ARG A 369 17.96 12.55 -2.53
N GLN A 370 18.90 13.11 -1.78
CA GLN A 370 20.32 12.77 -1.86
C GLN A 370 20.58 11.32 -1.46
N TYR A 371 19.83 10.79 -0.49
CA TYR A 371 19.92 9.38 -0.11
C TYR A 371 19.42 8.42 -1.21
N LEU A 372 18.41 8.84 -1.97
CA LEU A 372 17.84 8.07 -3.09
C LEU A 372 18.65 8.20 -4.38
N ASP A 373 19.56 9.18 -4.47
CA ASP A 373 20.40 9.40 -5.65
C ASP A 373 21.25 8.17 -5.96
N GLY A 374 21.33 7.80 -7.24
CA GLY A 374 21.97 6.57 -7.70
C GLY A 374 21.25 5.26 -7.34
N LYS A 375 20.21 5.27 -6.50
CA LYS A 375 19.41 4.09 -6.14
C LYS A 375 18.09 4.01 -6.92
N ILE A 376 17.49 5.17 -7.17
CA ILE A 376 16.29 5.33 -7.99
C ILE A 376 16.60 6.34 -9.10
N ASP A 377 16.05 6.12 -10.29
CA ASP A 377 16.17 7.07 -11.40
C ASP A 377 15.70 8.46 -10.95
N SER A 378 16.56 9.47 -11.12
CA SER A 378 16.31 10.83 -10.65
C SER A 378 15.11 11.50 -11.34
N SER A 379 14.72 11.03 -12.54
CA SER A 379 13.49 11.46 -13.23
C SER A 379 12.21 10.97 -12.56
N ARG A 380 12.32 10.06 -11.58
CA ARG A 380 11.20 9.50 -10.82
C ARG A 380 11.05 10.12 -9.43
N VAL A 381 11.96 11.00 -9.00
CA VAL A 381 11.93 11.59 -7.64
C VAL A 381 11.80 13.10 -7.72
N PHE A 382 10.72 13.63 -7.15
CA PHE A 382 10.40 15.06 -7.18
C PHE A 382 10.37 15.62 -5.76
N VAL A 383 10.99 16.77 -5.54
CA VAL A 383 10.79 17.54 -4.31
C VAL A 383 9.69 18.54 -4.58
N VAL A 384 8.60 18.46 -3.82
CA VAL A 384 7.43 19.34 -3.98
C VAL A 384 7.35 20.37 -2.85
N ALA A 385 6.34 21.25 -2.92
CA ALA A 385 6.19 22.33 -1.95
C ALA A 385 6.13 21.81 -0.50
N PRO A 386 6.91 22.39 0.43
CA PRO A 386 6.94 21.94 1.82
C PRO A 386 5.66 22.32 2.56
N LYS A 387 5.32 21.56 3.61
CA LYS A 387 4.25 21.91 4.55
C LYS A 387 4.84 22.46 5.84
N LEU A 388 4.38 23.62 6.28
CA LEU A 388 4.91 24.35 7.44
C LEU A 388 4.05 24.18 8.69
N ASP A 389 3.25 23.12 8.73
CA ASP A 389 2.36 22.78 9.83
C ASP A 389 2.27 21.26 10.02
N ALA A 390 1.73 20.86 11.17
CA ALA A 390 1.45 19.47 11.51
C ALA A 390 0.05 18.99 11.05
N LYS A 391 -0.69 19.77 10.26
CA LYS A 391 -2.08 19.44 9.88
C LYS A 391 -2.12 18.33 8.83
N GLY A 392 -3.21 17.55 8.88
CA GLY A 392 -3.48 16.45 7.95
C GLY A 392 -2.57 15.24 8.16
N ILE A 393 -2.15 14.99 9.40
CA ILE A 393 -1.46 13.79 9.85
C ILE A 393 -2.44 13.01 10.73
N ASP A 394 -2.96 11.91 10.20
CA ASP A 394 -3.92 11.04 10.89
C ASP A 394 -3.28 9.72 11.34
N ASP A 395 -1.98 9.56 11.07
CA ASP A 395 -1.16 8.41 11.48
C ASP A 395 -0.47 8.65 12.85
N LYS A 396 0.25 7.63 13.35
CA LYS A 396 0.93 7.66 14.65
C LYS A 396 2.37 8.21 14.60
N GLY A 397 2.86 8.60 13.43
CA GLY A 397 4.23 9.05 13.23
C GLY A 397 4.50 10.45 13.78
N ALA A 398 5.78 10.78 13.92
CA ALA A 398 6.23 12.12 14.26
C ALA A 398 5.84 13.13 13.18
N THR A 399 5.37 14.30 13.60
CA THR A 399 4.97 15.42 12.73
C THR A 399 6.15 16.09 12.01
N THR A 400 7.37 15.89 12.51
CA THR A 400 8.65 16.38 11.95
C THR A 400 9.21 15.37 10.96
N ARG A 401 8.79 15.44 9.69
CA ARG A 401 9.03 14.35 8.72
C ARG A 401 9.13 14.82 7.27
N VAL A 402 9.45 13.89 6.37
CA VAL A 402 9.18 14.00 4.94
C VAL A 402 8.07 13.02 4.60
N ASP A 403 6.93 13.53 4.13
CA ASP A 403 5.86 12.69 3.60
C ASP A 403 6.20 12.24 2.17
N PHE A 404 5.78 11.04 1.78
CA PHE A 404 5.92 10.53 0.43
C PHE A 404 4.58 10.49 -0.30
N GLY A 405 4.54 11.07 -1.50
CA GLY A 405 3.44 10.94 -2.44
C GLY A 405 3.80 10.00 -3.58
N LEU A 406 2.82 9.29 -4.15
CA LEU A 406 3.01 8.49 -5.36
C LEU A 406 2.20 9.07 -6.51
N GLN A 407 2.78 9.05 -7.71
CA GLN A 407 2.14 9.46 -8.97
C GLN A 407 2.28 8.40 -10.07
#